data_AF-A0A1B6LYG9-F1
#
_entry.id   AF-A0A1B6LYG9-F1
#
_cell.length_a   1.000
_cell.length_b   1.000
_cell.length_c   1.000
_cell.angle_alpha   90.00
_cell.angle_beta   90.00
_cell.angle_gamma   90.00
#
_symmetry.space_group_name_H-M   'P 1'
#
loop_
_entity.id
_entity.type
_entity.pdbx_description
1 polymer ?
#
loop_
_entity_poly.entity_id
_entity_poly.type
_entity_poly.pdbx_seq_one_letter_code
_entity_poly.pdbx_strand_id
1 'polypeptide(L)'
;VAKSAAVATRYSDSSFNGIVMDIHFLSLCDYLVCTFSSQVCRVAYEIMQSLYPDAADRFRSLDDIYYFGGQALHRRVAVLPHKAQGPEQMDLQVGEKVGVAGNHWNGYSKGRNLRTNQVGLYPSFKVEDVVEAMEFPTYPQVPIEAPSGT
;
A
#
# COMPACT_ATOMS: atom_id res chain seq x y z
N VAL A 1 -19.15 -16.46 -6.89
CA VAL A 1 -17.82 -15.84 -7.04
C VAL A 1 -17.04 -16.40 -8.23
N ALA A 2 -16.54 -17.65 -8.22
CA ALA A 2 -15.59 -18.11 -9.24
C ALA A 2 -16.12 -18.24 -10.70
N LYS A 3 -17.37 -18.67 -10.92
CA LYS A 3 -17.88 -18.91 -12.30
C LYS A 3 -18.32 -17.64 -13.03
N SER A 4 -18.88 -16.67 -12.31
CA SER A 4 -19.32 -15.39 -12.90
C SER A 4 -18.16 -14.45 -13.22
N ALA A 5 -17.00 -14.61 -12.57
CA ALA A 5 -15.79 -13.83 -12.81
C ALA A 5 -14.95 -14.31 -14.02
N ALA A 6 -15.38 -15.40 -14.68
CA ALA A 6 -14.71 -15.92 -15.86
C ALA A 6 -14.70 -14.87 -16.98
N VAL A 7 -13.65 -14.88 -17.81
CA VAL A 7 -13.46 -13.86 -18.88
C VAL A 7 -14.69 -13.73 -19.78
N ALA A 8 -15.34 -14.85 -20.11
CA ALA A 8 -16.52 -14.89 -20.98
C ALA A 8 -17.77 -14.21 -20.39
N THR A 9 -17.88 -14.10 -19.06
CA THR A 9 -19.07 -13.61 -18.35
C THR A 9 -18.80 -12.39 -17.47
N ARG A 10 -17.54 -11.92 -17.45
CA ARG A 10 -17.02 -10.85 -16.59
C ARG A 10 -17.80 -9.55 -16.70
N TYR A 11 -18.20 -9.16 -17.91
CA TYR A 11 -18.87 -7.88 -18.16
C TYR A 11 -20.40 -8.07 -18.20
N SER A 12 -20.95 -8.65 -17.14
CA SER A 12 -22.39 -8.84 -16.94
C SER A 12 -22.81 -8.34 -15.57
N ASP A 13 -24.08 -7.94 -15.41
CA ASP A 13 -24.62 -7.45 -14.14
C ASP A 13 -24.47 -8.48 -13.01
N SER A 14 -24.64 -9.77 -13.33
CA SER A 14 -24.44 -10.86 -12.37
C SER A 14 -22.99 -10.97 -11.88
N SER A 15 -22.02 -10.70 -12.76
CA SER A 15 -20.60 -10.67 -12.40
C SER A 15 -20.27 -9.42 -11.59
N PHE A 16 -20.85 -8.27 -11.96
CA PHE A 16 -20.73 -7.02 -11.21
C PHE A 16 -21.22 -7.16 -9.77
N ASN A 17 -22.45 -7.67 -9.58
CA ASN A 17 -22.99 -7.94 -8.25
C ASN A 17 -22.11 -8.94 -7.48
N GLY A 18 -21.56 -9.95 -8.17
CA GLY A 18 -20.61 -10.89 -7.59
C GLY A 18 -19.37 -10.20 -7.03
N ILE A 19 -18.68 -9.39 -7.83
CA ILE A 19 -17.42 -8.74 -7.40
C ILE A 19 -17.66 -7.68 -6.32
N VAL A 20 -18.78 -6.97 -6.33
CA VAL A 20 -19.15 -6.04 -5.25
C VAL A 20 -19.32 -6.80 -3.93
N MET A 21 -20.02 -7.93 -3.94
CA MET A 21 -20.18 -8.76 -2.74
C MET A 21 -18.85 -9.36 -2.27
N ASP A 22 -17.99 -9.78 -3.20
CA ASP A 22 -16.66 -10.29 -2.87
C ASP A 22 -15.81 -9.23 -2.17
N ILE A 23 -15.73 -8.02 -2.74
CA ILE A 23 -15.00 -6.90 -2.15
C ILE A 23 -15.57 -6.55 -0.78
N HIS A 24 -16.90 -6.52 -0.64
CA HIS A 24 -17.55 -6.24 0.63
C HIS A 24 -17.14 -7.26 1.70
N PHE A 25 -17.29 -8.56 1.43
CA PHE A 25 -16.92 -9.59 2.41
C PHE A 25 -15.41 -9.63 2.69
N LEU A 26 -14.55 -9.38 1.68
CA LEU A 26 -13.11 -9.26 1.90
C LEU A 26 -12.78 -8.08 2.83
N SER A 27 -13.46 -6.95 2.68
CA SER A 27 -13.25 -5.78 3.55
C SER A 27 -13.68 -6.00 4.99
N LEU A 28 -14.65 -6.90 5.21
CA LEU A 28 -15.15 -7.28 6.54
C LEU A 28 -14.27 -8.33 7.25
N CYS A 29 -13.30 -8.94 6.56
CA CYS A 29 -12.40 -9.91 7.18
C CYS A 29 -11.49 -9.23 8.22
N ASP A 30 -11.21 -9.91 9.33
CA ASP A 30 -10.29 -9.39 10.36
C ASP A 30 -8.85 -9.19 9.86
N TYR A 31 -8.46 -9.94 8.81
CA TYR A 31 -7.14 -9.92 8.20
C TYR A 31 -7.22 -10.32 6.72
N LEU A 32 -6.47 -9.63 5.85
CA LEU A 32 -6.54 -9.82 4.39
C LEU A 32 -5.25 -10.43 3.84
N VAL A 33 -5.32 -11.62 3.25
CA VAL A 33 -4.19 -12.25 2.54
C VAL A 33 -4.48 -12.29 1.05
N CYS A 34 -3.65 -11.63 0.23
CA CYS A 34 -3.91 -11.49 -1.21
C CYS A 34 -2.65 -11.07 -1.99
N THR A 35 -2.84 -10.65 -3.24
CA THR A 35 -1.85 -9.90 -4.02
C THR A 35 -2.29 -8.45 -4.17
N PHE A 36 -1.46 -7.50 -3.74
CA PHE A 36 -1.72 -6.08 -3.94
C PHE A 36 -1.42 -5.61 -5.35
N SER A 37 -0.92 -6.47 -6.25
CA SER A 37 -1.03 -6.23 -7.69
C SER A 37 -2.48 -6.19 -8.19
N SER A 38 -3.42 -6.86 -7.48
CA SER A 38 -4.85 -6.85 -7.79
C SER A 38 -5.58 -5.64 -7.22
N GLN A 39 -6.20 -4.85 -8.09
CA GLN A 39 -7.05 -3.72 -7.69
C GLN A 39 -8.21 -4.16 -6.79
N VAL A 40 -8.78 -5.36 -7.00
CA VAL A 40 -9.85 -5.91 -6.16
C VAL A 40 -9.40 -5.99 -4.71
N CYS A 41 -8.16 -6.45 -4.47
CA CYS A 41 -7.67 -6.55 -3.10
C CYS A 41 -7.40 -5.16 -2.49
N ARG A 42 -6.84 -4.23 -3.26
CA ARG A 42 -6.57 -2.87 -2.76
C ARG A 42 -7.86 -2.14 -2.39
N VAL A 43 -8.93 -2.28 -3.18
CA VAL A 43 -10.24 -1.71 -2.85
C VAL A 43 -10.82 -2.32 -1.57
N ALA A 44 -10.73 -3.64 -1.40
CA ALA A 44 -11.16 -4.28 -0.16
C ALA A 44 -10.37 -3.79 1.07
N TYR A 45 -9.04 -3.64 0.92
CA TYR A 45 -8.16 -3.07 1.94
C TYR A 45 -8.48 -1.61 2.27
N GLU A 46 -8.81 -0.79 1.26
CA GLU A 46 -9.20 0.62 1.44
C GLU A 46 -10.52 0.73 2.21
N ILE A 47 -11.53 -0.09 1.85
CA ILE A 47 -12.80 -0.14 2.58
C ILE A 47 -12.57 -0.59 4.03
N MET A 48 -11.71 -1.57 4.27
CA MET A 48 -11.37 -2.06 5.62
C MET A 48 -10.90 -0.92 6.55
N GLN A 49 -10.20 0.09 6.04
CA GLN A 49 -9.74 1.23 6.85
C GLN A 49 -10.90 2.06 7.43
N SER A 50 -12.09 2.01 6.83
CA SER A 50 -13.28 2.71 7.36
C SER A 50 -14.01 1.94 8.46
N LEU A 51 -13.63 0.69 8.71
CA LEU A 51 -14.33 -0.23 9.62
C LEU A 51 -13.63 -0.38 10.97
N TYR A 52 -12.38 0.07 11.08
CA TYR A 52 -11.57 0.01 12.29
C TYR A 52 -10.88 1.37 12.52
N PRO A 53 -10.51 1.70 13.77
CA PRO A 53 -9.72 2.91 14.03
C PRO A 53 -8.38 2.94 13.29
N ASP A 54 -7.72 1.78 13.19
CA ASP A 54 -6.51 1.56 12.39
C ASP A 54 -6.45 0.09 11.94
N ALA A 55 -6.48 -0.12 10.62
CA ALA A 55 -6.36 -1.43 9.98
C ALA A 55 -5.16 -1.49 9.01
N ALA A 56 -4.19 -0.56 9.14
CA ALA A 56 -3.10 -0.45 8.19
C ALA A 56 -2.23 -1.72 8.12
N ASP A 57 -2.05 -2.41 9.25
CA ASP A 57 -1.25 -3.65 9.33
C ASP A 57 -2.08 -4.94 9.18
N ARG A 58 -3.39 -4.84 8.92
CA ARG A 58 -4.30 -6.01 8.82
C ARG A 58 -4.26 -6.70 7.45
N PHE A 59 -3.07 -6.81 6.85
CA PHE A 59 -2.90 -7.48 5.58
C PHE A 59 -1.56 -8.22 5.45
N ARG A 60 -1.55 -9.19 4.54
CA ARG A 60 -0.34 -9.79 3.98
C ARG A 60 -0.49 -9.89 2.47
N SER A 61 0.24 -9.02 1.76
CA SER A 61 0.42 -9.14 0.32
C SER A 61 1.48 -10.20 0.00
N LEU A 62 1.27 -10.97 -1.05
CA LEU A 62 2.22 -11.95 -1.57
C LEU A 62 3.21 -11.34 -2.59
N ASP A 63 2.94 -10.11 -3.04
CA ASP A 63 3.74 -9.42 -4.06
C ASP A 63 4.00 -7.96 -3.69
N ASP A 64 3.19 -7.04 -4.19
CA ASP A 64 3.42 -5.60 -4.08
C ASP A 64 3.15 -5.09 -2.66
N ILE A 65 3.78 -3.96 -2.32
CA ILE A 65 3.29 -3.10 -1.22
C ILE A 65 2.01 -2.38 -1.66
N TYR A 66 1.32 -1.71 -0.75
CA TYR A 66 0.16 -0.90 -1.15
C TYR A 66 0.60 0.24 -2.10
N TYR A 67 -0.21 0.48 -3.14
CA TYR A 67 -0.04 1.61 -4.04
C TYR A 67 -1.37 2.01 -4.70
N PHE A 68 -1.47 3.28 -5.10
CA PHE A 68 -2.53 3.82 -5.92
C PHE A 68 -2.03 4.12 -7.34
N GLY A 69 -2.77 3.71 -8.36
CA GLY A 69 -2.36 3.90 -9.76
C GLY A 69 -2.25 5.38 -10.12
N GLY A 70 -1.08 5.83 -10.55
CA GLY A 70 -0.82 7.24 -10.87
C GLY A 70 -0.35 8.08 -9.67
N GLN A 71 -0.03 7.45 -8.52
CA GLN A 71 0.53 8.16 -7.36
C GLN A 71 1.88 8.82 -7.66
N ALA A 72 2.21 9.84 -6.87
CA ALA A 72 3.56 10.37 -6.80
C ALA A 72 4.55 9.33 -6.28
N LEU A 73 5.85 9.59 -6.46
CA LEU A 73 6.91 8.70 -5.97
C LEU A 73 6.75 8.42 -4.47
N HIS A 74 6.59 7.15 -4.09
CA HIS A 74 6.57 6.72 -2.70
C HIS A 74 7.99 6.80 -2.13
N ARG A 75 8.21 7.76 -1.22
CA ARG A 75 9.51 8.03 -0.63
C ARG A 75 9.61 7.42 0.77
N ARG A 76 10.78 6.86 1.04
CA ARG A 76 11.25 6.50 2.38
C ARG A 76 12.52 7.25 2.70
N VAL A 77 12.83 7.43 3.98
CA VAL A 77 14.07 8.05 4.45
C VAL A 77 14.88 7.05 5.25
N ALA A 78 16.17 6.97 4.99
CA ALA A 78 17.07 6.13 5.78
C ALA A 78 17.27 6.72 7.18
N VAL A 79 16.95 5.92 8.20
CA VAL A 79 17.16 6.26 9.62
C VAL A 79 18.37 5.55 10.22
N LEU A 80 18.85 4.50 9.54
CA LEU A 80 20.07 3.76 9.90
C LEU A 80 20.98 3.59 8.67
N PRO A 81 22.31 3.66 8.84
CA PRO A 81 23.23 3.45 7.74
C PRO A 81 23.27 1.97 7.31
N HIS A 82 23.62 1.74 6.05
CA HIS A 82 23.85 0.40 5.51
C HIS A 82 25.03 0.43 4.53
N LYS A 83 25.93 -0.54 4.69
CA LYS A 83 26.93 -0.89 3.70
C LYS A 83 26.50 -2.15 2.97
N ALA A 84 26.45 -2.07 1.64
CA ALA A 84 26.08 -3.18 0.78
C ALA A 84 27.03 -4.37 1.01
N GLN A 85 26.46 -5.55 1.20
CA GLN A 85 27.22 -6.80 1.39
C GLN A 85 27.44 -7.57 0.09
N GLY A 86 26.93 -7.06 -1.04
CA GLY A 86 27.04 -7.66 -2.35
C GLY A 86 26.49 -6.75 -3.45
N PRO A 87 26.63 -7.14 -4.73
CA PRO A 87 26.30 -6.30 -5.88
C PRO A 87 24.80 -6.00 -6.02
N GLU A 88 23.94 -6.80 -5.38
CA GLU A 88 22.48 -6.59 -5.41
C GLU A 88 22.00 -5.53 -4.40
N GLN A 89 22.82 -5.22 -3.39
CA GLN A 89 22.48 -4.25 -2.36
C GLN A 89 22.98 -2.85 -2.71
N MET A 90 22.40 -1.84 -2.09
CA MET A 90 22.87 -0.45 -2.19
C MET A 90 23.26 0.10 -0.82
N ASP A 91 24.21 1.03 -0.82
CA ASP A 91 24.55 1.77 0.38
C ASP A 91 23.41 2.72 0.78
N LEU A 92 23.24 2.90 2.09
CA LEU A 92 22.37 3.92 2.68
C LEU A 92 23.15 4.75 3.70
N GLN A 93 22.99 6.07 3.62
CA GLN A 93 23.38 7.00 4.69
C GLN A 93 22.12 7.59 5.34
N VAL A 94 22.19 7.89 6.63
CA VAL A 94 21.07 8.48 7.37
C VAL A 94 20.65 9.81 6.71
N GLY A 95 19.35 10.00 6.53
CA GLY A 95 18.75 11.15 5.87
C GLY A 95 18.60 11.03 4.35
N GLU A 96 19.21 10.02 3.70
CA GLU A 96 19.01 9.80 2.27
C GLU A 96 17.59 9.30 1.98
N LYS A 97 17.00 9.84 0.91
CA LYS A 97 15.67 9.43 0.45
C LYS A 97 15.79 8.29 -0.55
N VAL A 98 14.90 7.32 -0.42
CA VAL A 98 14.77 6.16 -1.31
C VAL A 98 13.38 6.18 -1.94
N GLY A 99 13.32 6.11 -3.27
CA GLY A 99 12.07 5.78 -3.97
C GLY A 99 11.86 4.27 -3.88
N VAL A 100 10.89 3.82 -3.08
CA VAL A 100 10.64 2.39 -2.89
C VAL A 100 9.94 1.81 -4.13
N ALA A 101 10.38 0.64 -4.57
CA ALA A 101 9.73 -0.13 -5.62
C ALA A 101 8.85 -1.25 -5.04
N GLY A 102 9.28 -1.85 -3.92
CA GLY A 102 8.52 -2.89 -3.23
C GLY A 102 9.30 -3.52 -2.09
N ASN A 103 8.60 -4.35 -1.30
CA ASN A 103 9.15 -5.14 -0.21
C ASN A 103 9.20 -6.60 -0.67
N HIS A 104 10.33 -7.27 -0.50
CA HIS A 104 10.47 -8.69 -0.88
C HIS A 104 9.96 -9.64 0.21
N TRP A 105 9.45 -9.10 1.31
CA TRP A 105 8.87 -9.83 2.42
C TRP A 105 9.82 -10.81 3.13
N ASN A 106 11.13 -10.60 2.95
CA ASN A 106 12.23 -11.42 3.48
C ASN A 106 13.24 -10.60 4.31
N GLY A 107 12.82 -9.41 4.79
CA GLY A 107 13.67 -8.46 5.51
C GLY A 107 14.35 -7.41 4.63
N TYR A 108 14.29 -7.55 3.30
CA TYR A 108 14.81 -6.58 2.34
C TYR A 108 13.70 -5.95 1.48
N SER A 109 13.93 -4.70 1.10
CA SER A 109 13.14 -3.96 0.11
C SER A 109 14.03 -3.58 -1.06
N LYS A 110 13.40 -3.30 -2.21
CA LYS A 110 14.09 -2.79 -3.40
C LYS A 110 13.68 -1.34 -3.64
N GLY A 111 14.62 -0.53 -4.08
CA GLY A 111 14.35 0.87 -4.40
C GLY A 111 15.53 1.56 -5.05
N ARG A 112 15.33 2.87 -5.31
CA ARG A 112 16.36 3.75 -5.85
C ARG A 112 16.76 4.78 -4.81
N ASN A 113 18.03 4.83 -4.43
CA ASN A 113 18.57 5.93 -3.65
C ASN A 113 18.55 7.21 -4.51
N LEU A 114 17.80 8.23 -4.05
CA LEU A 114 17.55 9.44 -4.84
C LEU A 114 18.75 10.38 -4.90
N ARG A 115 19.74 10.21 -4.01
CA ARG A 115 20.99 10.98 -4.05
C ARG A 115 22.00 10.37 -5.03
N THR A 116 22.20 9.05 -4.98
CA THR A 116 23.22 8.37 -5.79
C THR A 116 22.69 7.84 -7.13
N ASN A 117 21.37 7.79 -7.31
CA ASN A 117 20.68 7.09 -8.40
C ASN A 117 20.92 5.58 -8.46
N GLN A 118 21.58 4.99 -7.44
CA GLN A 118 21.77 3.55 -7.36
C GLN A 118 20.43 2.85 -7.09
N VAL A 119 20.18 1.76 -7.80
CA VAL A 119 19.05 0.86 -7.56
C VAL A 119 19.59 -0.41 -6.92
N GLY A 120 18.97 -0.85 -5.83
CA GLY A 120 19.40 -2.06 -5.15
C GLY A 120 18.48 -2.45 -4.00
N LEU A 121 18.85 -3.55 -3.35
CA LEU A 121 18.25 -4.03 -2.12
C LEU A 121 18.80 -3.26 -0.92
N TYR A 122 17.95 -3.10 0.08
CA TYR A 122 18.33 -2.56 1.38
C TYR A 122 17.46 -3.18 2.48
N PRO A 123 17.95 -3.31 3.72
CA PRO A 123 17.16 -3.86 4.81
C PRO A 123 15.95 -2.98 5.12
N SER A 124 14.74 -3.56 5.11
CA SER A 124 13.48 -2.81 5.21
C SER A 124 13.34 -2.03 6.51
N PHE A 125 13.92 -2.51 7.61
CA PHE A 125 13.85 -1.88 8.94
C PHE A 125 14.72 -0.63 9.09
N LYS A 126 15.59 -0.33 8.11
CA LYS A 126 16.52 0.82 8.19
C LYS A 126 15.96 2.11 7.60
N VAL A 127 14.70 2.09 7.17
CA VAL A 127 14.02 3.22 6.56
C VAL A 127 12.66 3.44 7.21
N GLU A 128 12.19 4.68 7.17
CA GLU A 128 10.84 5.07 7.58
C GLU A 128 10.09 5.69 6.40
N ASP A 129 8.75 5.60 6.41
CA ASP A 129 7.92 6.24 5.39
C ASP A 129 7.95 7.77 5.53
N VAL A 130 8.06 8.46 4.40
CA VAL A 130 7.93 9.93 4.37
C VAL A 130 6.46 10.26 4.11
N VAL A 131 5.79 10.83 5.11
CA VAL A 131 4.41 11.33 4.96
C VAL A 131 4.45 12.66 4.20
N GLU A 132 3.92 12.65 2.99
CA GLU A 132 3.82 13.83 2.13
C GLU A 132 2.50 14.56 2.44
N ALA A 133 2.59 15.84 2.81
CA ALA A 133 1.42 16.67 3.09
C ALA A 133 1.19 17.65 1.92
N MET A 134 -0.09 17.90 1.61
CA MET A 134 -0.52 18.89 0.63
C MET A 134 -1.63 19.75 1.25
N GLU A 135 -1.67 21.02 0.89
CA GLU A 135 -2.73 21.93 1.34
C GLU A 135 -4.01 21.64 0.55
N PHE A 136 -5.02 21.09 1.22
CA PHE A 136 -6.37 20.93 0.69
C PHE A 136 -7.31 22.00 1.27
N PRO A 137 -8.39 22.38 0.57
CA PRO A 137 -9.42 23.24 1.14
C PRO A 137 -9.98 22.65 2.44
N THR A 138 -10.10 23.48 3.48
CA THR A 138 -10.59 23.06 4.81
C THR A 138 -12.11 23.12 4.96
N TYR A 139 -12.81 23.67 3.95
CA TYR A 139 -14.28 23.82 3.93
C TYR A 139 -14.88 24.39 5.24
N PRO A 140 -14.45 25.59 5.72
CA PRO A 140 -14.85 26.13 7.02
C PRO A 140 -16.36 26.40 7.15
N GLN A 141 -17.09 26.45 6.04
CA GLN A 141 -18.54 26.57 5.99
C GLN A 141 -19.30 25.29 6.37
N VAL A 142 -18.61 24.13 6.41
CA VAL A 142 -19.22 22.84 6.77
C VAL A 142 -19.12 22.68 8.29
N PRO A 143 -20.25 22.54 9.01
CA PRO A 143 -20.23 22.31 10.44
C PRO A 143 -19.48 21.01 10.79
N ILE A 144 -18.66 21.05 11.83
CA ILE A 144 -18.05 19.83 12.39
C ILE A 144 -19.13 19.16 13.24
N GLU A 145 -19.87 18.22 12.65
CA GLU A 145 -20.77 17.35 13.42
C GLU A 145 -19.93 16.31 14.16
N ALA A 146 -19.96 16.32 15.49
CA ALA A 146 -19.40 15.23 16.26
C ALA A 146 -20.21 13.95 15.95
N PRO A 147 -19.55 12.80 15.72
CA PRO A 147 -20.28 11.55 15.46
C PRO A 147 -21.23 11.28 16.63
N SER A 148 -22.52 11.13 16.31
CA SER A 148 -23.57 10.87 17.29
C SER A 148 -23.40 9.45 17.86
N GLY A 149 -22.72 9.30 19.00
CA GLY A 149 -22.78 8.08 19.82
C GLY A 149 -21.46 7.44 20.23
N THR A 150 -20.62 8.14 20.97
CA THR A 150 -19.70 7.49 21.94
C THR A 150 -20.34 7.45 23.32
#